data_AF-A0A9E1E9R8-F1
#
_entry.id   AF-A0A9E1E9R8-F1
#
_cell.length_a   1.000
_cell.length_b   1.000
_cell.length_c   1.000
_cell.angle_alpha   90.00
_cell.angle_beta   90.00
_cell.angle_gamma   90.00
#
_symmetry.space_group_name_H-M   'P 1'
#
loop_
_entity.id
_entity.type
_entity.pdbx_description
1 polymer ?
#
loop_
_entity_poly.entity_id
_entity_poly.type
_entity_poly.pdbx_seq_one_letter_code
_entity_poly.pdbx_strand_id
1 'polypeptide(L)' 'MNKIKKEYLVNVDMRWSINYEVKACSETEAKRLAWEKFKKNLPKKCFEILADKK' A
#
# COMPACT_ATOMS: atom_id res chain seq x y z
N MET A 1 -7.11 -18.53 28.13
CA MET A 1 -5.99 -18.97 27.27
C MET A 1 -5.30 -17.74 26.69
N ASN A 2 -4.12 -17.38 27.19
CA ASN A 2 -3.33 -16.31 26.57
C ASN A 2 -2.78 -16.85 25.24
N LYS A 3 -3.25 -16.30 24.12
CA LYS A 3 -2.69 -16.60 22.79
C LYS A 3 -1.26 -16.06 22.77
N ILE A 4 -0.26 -16.94 22.76
CA ILE A 4 1.15 -16.58 22.60
C ILE A 4 1.29 -15.90 21.24
N LYS A 5 1.64 -14.61 21.24
CA LYS A 5 1.92 -13.86 20.01
C LYS A 5 3.32 -14.26 19.51
N LYS A 6 3.42 -14.65 18.24
CA LYS A 6 4.68 -14.95 17.57
C LYS A 6 5.10 -13.71 16.76
N GLU A 7 6.39 -13.44 16.70
CA GLU A 7 6.94 -12.38 15.85
C GLU A 7 7.05 -12.85 14.40
N TYR A 8 6.69 -11.96 13.48
CA TYR A 8 6.82 -12.17 12.04
C TYR A 8 7.44 -10.92 11.44
N LEU A 9 8.32 -11.11 10.46
CA LEU A 9 8.73 -10.06 9.55
C LEU A 9 7.72 -10.04 8.40
N VAL A 10 7.05 -8.93 8.18
CA VAL A 10 6.02 -8.80 7.13
C VAL A 10 6.49 -7.81 6.09
N ASN A 11 6.53 -8.24 4.84
CA ASN A 11 6.80 -7.40 3.68
C ASN A 11 5.51 -7.17 2.88
N VAL A 12 5.31 -5.94 2.41
CA VAL A 12 4.21 -5.59 1.48
C VAL A 12 4.84 -5.33 0.13
N ASP A 13 4.80 -6.34 -0.73
CA ASP A 13 5.46 -6.30 -2.04
C ASP A 13 4.52 -5.76 -3.10
N MET A 14 4.86 -4.61 -3.67
CA MET A 14 4.05 -3.95 -4.71
C MET A 14 4.37 -4.59 -6.07
N ARG A 15 3.42 -5.33 -6.64
CA ARG A 15 3.67 -6.11 -7.86
C ARG A 15 3.90 -5.25 -9.13
N TRP A 16 3.33 -4.03 -9.21
CA TRP A 16 3.36 -3.20 -10.42
C TRP A 16 3.27 -1.69 -10.09
N SER A 17 3.77 -0.86 -11.01
CA SER A 17 3.54 0.59 -10.99
C SER A 17 2.09 0.92 -11.41
N ILE A 18 1.46 1.88 -10.74
CA ILE A 18 0.09 2.30 -11.03
C ILE A 18 0.10 3.79 -11.41
N ASN A 19 -0.44 4.08 -12.58
CA ASN A 19 -0.66 5.46 -13.02
C ASN A 19 -2.03 5.94 -12.54
N TYR A 20 -2.07 7.16 -12.00
CA TYR A 20 -3.30 7.82 -11.60
C TYR A 20 -3.51 9.10 -12.40
N GLU A 21 -4.65 9.20 -13.05
CA GLU A 21 -5.10 10.47 -13.61
C GLU A 21 -5.83 11.29 -12.53
N VAL A 22 -5.31 12.49 -12.29
CA VAL A 22 -5.85 13.49 -11.36
C VAL A 22 -5.80 14.86 -12.02
N LYS A 23 -6.78 15.71 -11.74
CA LYS A 23 -6.77 17.13 -12.10
C LYS A 23 -6.29 17.92 -10.88
N ALA A 24 -5.28 18.75 -11.05
CA ALA A 24 -4.68 19.55 -9.98
C ALA A 24 -4.09 20.85 -10.54
N CYS A 25 -3.94 21.86 -9.70
CA CYS A 25 -3.37 23.15 -10.09
C CYS A 25 -1.85 23.21 -9.91
N SER A 26 -1.26 22.22 -9.22
CA SER A 26 0.18 22.12 -8.99
C SER A 26 0.65 20.67 -8.89
N GLU A 27 1.94 20.45 -9.09
CA GLU A 27 2.56 19.11 -8.96
C GLU A 27 2.41 18.56 -7.52
N THR A 28 2.61 19.40 -6.51
CA THR A 28 2.45 19.01 -5.10
C THR A 28 1.04 18.55 -4.80
N GLU A 29 0.04 19.26 -5.33
CA GLU A 29 -1.36 18.88 -5.19
C GLU A 29 -1.67 17.58 -5.94
N ALA A 30 -1.15 17.41 -7.17
CA ALA A 30 -1.31 16.19 -7.95
C ALA A 30 -0.76 14.96 -7.20
N LYS A 31 0.44 15.06 -6.63
CA LYS A 31 1.07 13.99 -5.82
C LYS A 31 0.21 13.65 -4.59
N ARG A 32 -0.28 14.65 -3.86
CA ARG A 32 -1.17 14.46 -2.72
C ARG A 32 -2.45 13.73 -3.13
N LEU A 33 -3.11 14.18 -4.19
CA LEU A 33 -4.37 13.58 -4.67
C LEU A 33 -4.18 12.14 -5.13
N ALA A 34 -3.10 11.85 -5.87
CA ALA A 34 -2.77 10.49 -6.29
C ALA A 34 -2.55 9.57 -5.07
N TRP A 35 -1.83 10.05 -4.05
CA TRP A 35 -1.60 9.30 -2.82
C TRP A 35 -2.88 9.03 -2.02
N GLU A 36 -3.77 10.02 -1.90
CA GLU A 36 -5.07 9.82 -1.26
C GLU A 36 -5.94 8.80 -2.01
N LYS A 37 -5.91 8.82 -3.35
CA LYS A 37 -6.61 7.84 -4.21
C LYS A 37 -6.04 6.43 -4.01
N PHE A 38 -4.72 6.31 -3.95
CA PHE A 38 -4.01 5.06 -3.69
C PHE A 38 -4.41 4.47 -2.33
N LYS A 39 -4.39 5.27 -1.26
CA LYS A 39 -4.76 4.82 0.08
C LYS A 39 -6.21 4.35 0.19
N LYS A 40 -7.15 5.05 -0.46
CA LYS A 40 -8.57 4.68 -0.44
C LYS A 40 -8.86 3.37 -1.16
N ASN A 41 -8.17 3.11 -2.27
CA ASN A 41 -8.39 1.94 -3.12
C ASN A 41 -7.07 1.19 -3.31
N LEU A 42 -6.48 0.67 -2.23
CA LEU A 42 -5.37 -0.28 -2.29
C LEU A 42 -5.94 -1.64 -2.71
N PRO A 43 -5.94 -1.99 -4.00
CA PRO A 43 -6.59 -3.20 -4.45
C PRO A 43 -5.68 -4.34 -4.01
N LYS A 44 -6.21 -5.35 -3.33
CA LYS A 44 -5.42 -6.54 -2.90
C LYS A 44 -4.70 -7.24 -4.06
N LYS A 45 -5.08 -6.96 -5.31
CA LYS A 45 -4.39 -7.44 -6.52
C LYS A 45 -3.06 -6.73 -6.82
N CYS A 46 -2.83 -5.54 -6.24
CA CYS A 46 -1.68 -4.69 -6.53
C CYS A 46 -0.47 -4.97 -5.63
N PHE A 47 -0.68 -5.72 -4.55
CA PHE A 47 0.37 -6.07 -3.61
C PHE A 47 0.22 -7.50 -3.10
N GLU A 48 1.33 -8.12 -2.74
CA GLU A 48 1.36 -9.33 -1.94
C GLU A 48 1.78 -9.01 -0.52
N ILE A 49 1.22 -9.75 0.44
CA ILE A 49 1.67 -9.70 1.82
C ILE A 49 2.45 -10.98 2.06
N LEU A 50 3.76 -10.83 2.20
CA LEU A 50 4.67 -11.92 2.50
C LEU A 50 5.01 -11.85 3.99
N ALA A 51 5.02 -12.98 4.67
CA ALA A 51 5.32 -13.05 6.09
C ALA A 51 6.29 -14.18 6.35
N ASP A 52 7.45 -13.82 6.89
CA ASP A 52 8.46 -14.76 7.35
C ASP A 52 8.40 -14.82 8.87
N LYS A 53 8.36 -16.03 9.41
CA LYS A 53 8.40 -16.23 10.85
C LYS A 53 9.82 -15.96 11.33
N LYS A 54 9.93 -15.12 12.37
CA LYS A 54 11.20 -14.82 13.01
C LYS A 54 11.65 -15.94 13.95
#